data_AF-A0A2M7UEY7-F1
#
_entry.id   AF-A0A2M7UEY7-F1
#
_cell.length_a   1.000
_cell.length_b   1.000
_cell.length_c   1.000
_cell.angle_alpha   90.00
_cell.angle_beta   90.00
_cell.angle_gamma   90.00
#
_symmetry.space_group_name_H-M   'P 1'
#
loop_
_entity.id
_entity.type
_entity.pdbx_description
1 polymer ?
#
loop_
_entity_poly.entity_id
_entity_poly.type
_entity_poly.pdbx_seq_one_letter_code
_entity_poly.pdbx_strand_id
1 'polypeptide(L)'
;ALLISFKSANWDHFLEIGFLITLLTALGATWLINFILRSFLKERTKYLIIGIFLLSLIGHFVLANKWMLHEEYNTSQIALFREMAGTINQNHLDKQNDVVAIDVHPTFQGLNYYTDISLIYFNPATIRKLLDQNNLSWAFEQFGVTKIIGFDDNLTEEIVRQTGIKSLE
;
A
#
# COMPACT_ATOMS: atom_id res chain seq x y z
N ALA A 1 1.82 3.80 30.93
CA ALA A 1 2.63 2.55 30.90
C ALA A 1 1.81 1.28 30.56
N LEU A 2 0.48 1.34 30.40
CA LEU A 2 -0.36 0.15 30.15
C LEU A 2 -0.63 -0.16 28.66
N LEU A 3 -0.34 0.78 27.74
CA LEU A 3 -0.62 0.64 26.31
C LEU A 3 0.43 -0.16 25.52
N ILE A 4 1.55 -0.54 26.15
CA ILE A 4 2.68 -1.23 25.48
C ILE A 4 2.56 -2.77 25.61
N SER A 5 1.61 -3.29 26.40
CA SER A 5 1.54 -4.73 26.68
C SER A 5 0.85 -5.60 25.62
N PHE A 6 0.20 -5.01 24.61
CA PHE A 6 -0.47 -5.77 23.55
C PHE A 6 0.31 -5.65 22.24
N LYS A 7 1.24 -6.59 22.09
CA LYS A 7 2.23 -6.76 21.03
C LYS A 7 1.61 -7.47 19.82
N SER A 8 1.74 -6.93 18.61
CA SER A 8 1.41 -7.66 17.37
C SER A 8 2.56 -7.60 16.38
N ALA A 9 2.91 -8.78 15.85
CA ALA A 9 4.13 -9.04 15.13
C ALA A 9 4.30 -8.18 13.86
N ASN A 10 5.53 -7.69 13.67
CA ASN A 10 6.12 -7.06 12.48
C ASN A 10 6.00 -5.53 12.27
N TRP A 11 5.27 -4.78 13.12
CA TRP A 11 5.30 -3.31 13.13
C TRP A 11 6.00 -2.69 14.36
N ASP A 12 6.45 -3.54 15.31
CA ASP A 12 6.82 -3.12 16.67
C ASP A 12 8.11 -2.30 16.79
N HIS A 13 9.15 -2.55 15.98
CA HIS A 13 10.43 -1.84 16.15
C HIS A 13 10.34 -0.33 15.81
N PHE A 14 9.49 0.02 14.85
CA PHE A 14 9.28 1.43 14.49
C PHE A 14 8.43 2.16 15.53
N LEU A 15 7.53 1.45 16.22
CA LEU A 15 6.71 2.01 17.30
C LEU A 15 7.53 2.31 18.56
N GLU A 16 8.48 1.45 18.91
CA GLU A 16 9.38 1.67 20.06
C GLU A 16 10.25 2.92 19.85
N ILE A 17 10.82 3.10 18.67
CA ILE A 17 11.62 4.29 18.31
C ILE A 17 10.71 5.51 18.13
N GLY A 18 9.58 5.36 17.46
CA GLY A 18 8.60 6.42 17.23
C GLY A 18 8.04 6.98 18.53
N PHE A 19 7.81 6.13 19.54
CA PHE A 19 7.39 6.54 20.86
C PHE A 19 8.44 7.41 21.56
N LEU A 20 9.71 7.02 21.54
CA LEU A 20 10.80 7.81 22.11
C LEU A 20 10.92 9.18 21.43
N ILE A 21 10.87 9.21 20.10
CA ILE A 21 10.92 10.46 19.32
C ILE A 21 9.72 11.35 19.67
N THR A 22 8.52 10.77 19.75
CA THR A 22 7.30 11.51 20.10
C THR A 22 7.39 12.10 21.50
N LEU A 23 7.87 11.31 22.47
CA LEU A 23 8.06 11.75 23.85
C LEU A 23 9.06 12.90 23.95
N LEU A 24 10.23 12.76 23.30
CA LEU A 24 11.25 13.82 23.26
C LEU A 24 10.72 15.09 22.60
N THR A 25 9.93 14.96 21.53
CA THR A 25 9.30 16.08 20.84
C THR A 25 8.29 16.79 21.74
N ALA A 26 7.46 16.04 22.47
CA ALA A 26 6.48 16.58 23.41
C ALA A 26 7.15 17.30 24.60
N LEU A 27 8.24 16.73 25.14
CA LEU A 27 9.05 17.34 26.18
C LEU A 27 9.72 18.63 25.68
N GLY A 28 10.33 18.60 24.50
CA GLY A 28 10.96 19.76 23.87
C GLY A 28 9.96 20.89 23.61
N ALA A 29 8.79 20.57 23.06
CA ALA A 29 7.72 21.54 22.83
C ALA A 29 7.23 22.17 24.14
N THR A 30 7.02 21.35 25.18
CA THR A 30 6.58 21.83 26.50
C THR A 30 7.63 22.75 27.13
N TRP A 31 8.91 22.38 27.05
CA TRP A 31 10.02 23.19 27.53
C TRP A 31 10.10 24.53 26.79
N LEU A 32 9.98 24.51 25.46
CA LEU A 32 10.01 25.71 24.62
C LEU A 32 8.86 26.67 24.95
N ILE A 33 7.64 26.16 25.11
CA ILE A 33 6.46 26.95 25.51
C ILE A 33 6.69 27.58 26.88
N ASN A 34 7.14 26.79 27.86
CA ASN A 34 7.43 27.30 29.21
C ASN A 34 8.54 28.35 29.20
N PHE A 35 9.58 28.18 28.39
CA PHE A 35 10.64 29.16 28.22
C PHE A 35 10.10 30.49 27.67
N ILE A 36 9.24 30.45 26.65
CA ILE A 36 8.62 31.65 26.07
C ILE A 36 7.72 32.34 27.10
N LEU A 37 6.89 31.59 27.81
CA LEU A 37 5.97 32.14 28.82
C LEU A 37 6.72 32.79 29.99
N ARG A 38 7.84 32.21 30.43
CA ARG A 38 8.68 32.71 31.54
C ARG A 38 9.72 33.75 31.11
N SER A 39 9.87 34.02 29.81
CA SER A 39 10.82 35.00 29.32
C SER A 39 10.51 36.43 29.82
N PHE A 40 11.52 37.29 29.83
CA PHE A 40 11.37 38.74 30.13
C PHE A 40 10.69 39.53 29.00
N LEU A 41 10.16 38.85 27.97
CA LEU A 41 9.46 39.50 26.87
C LEU A 41 8.15 40.15 27.37
N LYS A 42 7.76 41.24 26.70
CA LYS A 42 6.44 41.85 26.92
C LYS A 42 5.33 40.86 26.54
N GLU A 43 4.22 40.86 27.28
CA GLU A 43 3.12 39.90 27.06
C GLU A 43 2.63 39.86 25.61
N ARG A 44 2.43 41.03 25.00
CA ARG A 44 2.02 41.13 23.58
C ARG A 44 3.00 40.41 22.64
N THR A 45 4.30 40.50 22.90
CA THR A 45 5.33 39.84 22.10
C THR A 45 5.29 38.32 22.27
N LYS A 46 5.02 37.82 23.48
CA LYS A 46 4.88 36.38 23.76
C LYS A 46 3.72 35.77 22.96
N TYR A 47 2.54 36.37 23.04
CA TYR A 47 1.37 35.88 22.31
C TYR A 47 1.54 35.98 20.79
N LEU A 48 2.24 37.00 20.30
CA LEU A 48 2.56 37.13 18.88
C LEU A 48 3.48 36.01 18.39
N ILE A 49 4.53 35.67 19.16
CA ILE A 49 5.43 34.54 18.83
C ILE A 49 4.66 33.21 18.81
N ILE A 50 3.81 32.96 19.82
CA ILE A 50 2.98 31.76 19.89
C ILE A 50 2.02 31.70 18.68
N GLY A 51 1.39 32.83 18.35
CA GLY A 51 0.49 32.93 17.19
C GLY A 51 1.20 32.64 15.86
N ILE A 52 2.40 33.19 15.64
CA ILE A 52 3.22 32.90 14.44
C ILE A 52 3.59 31.42 14.41
N PHE A 53 4.01 30.84 15.53
CA PHE A 53 4.35 29.43 15.61
C PHE A 53 3.16 28.52 15.23
N LEU A 54 1.97 28.80 15.77
CA LEU A 54 0.75 28.06 15.43
C LEU A 54 0.38 28.20 13.95
N LEU A 55 0.50 29.40 13.38
CA LEU A 55 0.28 29.62 11.94
C LEU A 55 1.28 28.84 11.07
N SER A 56 2.56 28.83 11.47
CA SER A 56 3.59 28.05 10.78
C SER A 56 3.29 26.56 10.83
N LEU A 57 2.78 26.06 11.96
CA LEU A 57 2.43 24.65 12.14
C LEU A 57 1.23 24.25 11.26
N ILE A 58 0.20 25.10 11.18
CA ILE A 58 -0.92 24.92 10.23
C ILE A 58 -0.41 24.89 8.79
N GLY A 59 0.44 25.84 8.41
CA GLY A 59 1.04 25.90 7.07
C GLY A 59 1.85 24.64 6.75
N HIS A 60 2.61 24.13 7.73
CA HIS A 60 3.37 22.89 7.58
C HIS A 60 2.44 21.69 7.34
N PHE A 61 1.33 21.56 8.07
CA PHE A 61 0.38 20.47 7.84
C PHE A 61 -0.27 20.53 6.46
N VAL A 62 -0.58 21.73 5.94
CA VAL A 62 -1.09 21.88 4.57
C VAL A 62 -0.06 21.40 3.54
N LEU A 63 1.22 21.77 3.72
CA LEU A 63 2.30 21.32 2.84
C LEU A 63 2.54 19.81 2.94
N ALA A 64 2.54 19.26 4.15
CA ALA A 64 2.70 17.82 4.39
C ALA A 64 1.56 17.03 3.74
N ASN A 65 0.31 17.48 3.90
CA ASN A 65 -0.85 16.85 3.25
C ASN A 65 -0.77 16.94 1.72
N LYS A 66 -0.37 18.08 1.18
CA LYS A 66 -0.18 18.23 -0.27
C LYS A 66 0.88 17.25 -0.78
N TRP A 67 1.99 17.11 -0.06
CA TRP A 67 3.05 16.18 -0.43
C TRP A 67 2.61 14.72 -0.31
N MET A 68 1.94 14.35 0.79
CA MET A 68 1.38 13.01 0.97
C MET A 68 0.37 12.66 -0.13
N LEU A 69 -0.52 13.59 -0.50
CA LEU A 69 -1.43 13.39 -1.63
C LEU A 69 -0.66 13.25 -2.94
N HIS A 70 0.34 14.09 -3.18
CA HIS A 70 1.15 14.00 -4.40
C HIS A 70 1.88 12.66 -4.50
N GLU A 71 2.47 12.20 -3.40
CA GLU A 71 3.12 10.91 -3.32
C GLU A 71 2.11 9.80 -3.59
N GLU A 72 0.98 9.78 -2.87
CA GLU A 72 -0.09 8.80 -3.07
C GLU A 72 -0.52 8.76 -4.54
N TYR A 73 -0.75 9.91 -5.19
CA TYR A 73 -1.12 9.94 -6.62
C TYR A 73 -0.02 9.44 -7.55
N ASN A 74 1.22 9.86 -7.34
CA ASN A 74 2.35 9.51 -8.22
C ASN A 74 2.80 8.06 -8.04
N THR A 75 2.77 7.54 -6.81
CA THR A 75 3.14 6.16 -6.51
C THR A 75 1.97 5.21 -6.56
N SER A 76 0.73 5.71 -6.65
CA SER A 76 -0.43 4.85 -6.78
C SER A 76 -0.35 4.04 -8.06
N GLN A 77 -0.51 2.72 -7.92
CA GLN A 77 -0.70 1.81 -9.04
C GLN A 77 -2.12 1.90 -9.63
N ILE A 78 -2.87 2.98 -9.36
CA ILE A 78 -4.27 3.15 -9.78
C ILE A 78 -4.40 3.10 -11.32
N ALA A 79 -3.45 3.66 -12.04
CA ALA A 79 -3.45 3.62 -13.50
C ALA A 79 -3.36 2.17 -14.01
N LEU A 80 -2.42 1.39 -13.48
CA LEU A 80 -2.25 -0.03 -13.76
C LEU A 80 -3.53 -0.82 -13.41
N PHE A 81 -4.14 -0.57 -12.26
CA PHE A 81 -5.39 -1.25 -11.89
C PHE A 81 -6.55 -0.91 -12.80
N ARG A 82 -6.67 0.34 -13.23
CA ARG A 82 -7.73 0.74 -14.15
C ARG A 82 -7.56 0.05 -15.51
N GLU A 83 -6.32 -0.07 -15.98
CA GLU A 83 -6.00 -0.78 -17.21
C GLU A 83 -6.34 -2.27 -17.09
N MET A 84 -5.82 -2.96 -16.07
CA MET A 84 -6.13 -4.38 -15.82
C MET A 84 -7.63 -4.63 -15.63
N ALA A 85 -8.33 -3.76 -14.89
CA ALA A 85 -9.78 -3.85 -14.72
C ALA A 85 -10.51 -3.65 -16.05
N GLY A 86 -10.01 -2.74 -16.90
CA GLY A 86 -10.49 -2.56 -18.26
C GLY A 86 -10.38 -3.85 -19.07
N THR A 87 -9.20 -4.49 -19.08
CA THR A 87 -8.96 -5.75 -19.77
C THR A 87 -9.87 -6.88 -19.26
N ILE A 88 -10.02 -7.02 -17.95
CA ILE A 88 -10.90 -8.02 -17.35
C ILE A 88 -12.37 -7.79 -17.75
N ASN A 89 -12.85 -6.54 -17.66
CA ASN A 89 -14.23 -6.20 -17.98
C ASN A 89 -14.56 -6.33 -19.48
N GLN A 90 -13.59 -6.04 -20.36
CA GLN A 90 -13.75 -6.19 -21.81
C GLN A 90 -13.79 -7.65 -22.26
N ASN A 91 -13.14 -8.55 -21.52
CA ASN A 91 -13.12 -9.98 -21.84
C ASN A 91 -14.41 -10.72 -21.41
N HIS A 92 -15.38 -10.03 -20.80
CA HIS A 92 -16.70 -10.57 -20.42
C HIS A 92 -16.63 -11.91 -19.66
N LEU A 93 -15.74 -11.99 -18.67
CA LEU A 93 -15.56 -13.18 -17.85
C LEU A 93 -16.80 -13.52 -17.02
N ASP A 94 -16.97 -14.81 -16.74
CA ASP A 94 -18.02 -15.29 -15.86
C ASP A 94 -17.63 -15.08 -14.40
N LYS A 95 -18.28 -14.13 -13.72
CA LYS A 95 -18.03 -13.77 -12.32
C LYS A 95 -18.13 -14.93 -11.32
N GLN A 96 -18.84 -16.02 -11.67
CA GLN A 96 -19.04 -17.15 -10.77
C GLN A 96 -18.04 -18.28 -10.99
N ASN A 97 -17.53 -18.42 -12.21
CA ASN A 97 -16.73 -19.57 -12.63
C ASN A 97 -15.30 -19.21 -13.02
N ASP A 98 -15.05 -17.98 -13.46
CA ASP A 98 -13.71 -17.55 -13.84
C ASP A 98 -12.91 -17.07 -12.63
N VAL A 99 -11.69 -17.60 -12.53
CA VAL A 99 -10.70 -17.20 -11.55
C VAL A 99 -9.44 -16.81 -12.29
N VAL A 100 -8.93 -15.62 -11.98
CA VAL A 100 -7.82 -15.02 -12.73
C VAL A 100 -6.58 -14.95 -11.85
N ALA A 101 -5.50 -15.56 -12.31
CA ALA A 101 -4.19 -15.45 -11.69
C ALA A 101 -3.49 -14.15 -12.11
N ILE A 102 -2.92 -13.43 -11.15
CA ILE A 102 -2.26 -12.13 -11.35
C ILE A 102 -0.90 -12.08 -10.65
N ASP A 103 0.00 -11.21 -11.12
CA ASP A 103 1.36 -11.06 -10.60
C ASP A 103 1.57 -9.84 -9.67
N VAL A 104 0.48 -9.14 -9.32
CA VAL A 104 0.54 -7.89 -8.53
C VAL A 104 0.15 -8.11 -7.06
N HIS A 105 1.13 -8.28 -6.18
CA HIS A 105 1.00 -8.21 -4.72
C HIS A 105 1.47 -6.81 -4.30
N PRO A 106 0.65 -5.92 -3.71
CA PRO A 106 -0.33 -6.24 -2.66
C PRO A 106 -1.71 -5.57 -2.82
N THR A 107 -1.98 -4.89 -3.93
CA THR A 107 -3.16 -4.01 -4.07
C THR A 107 -4.31 -4.61 -4.88
N PHE A 108 -4.28 -5.93 -5.14
CA PHE A 108 -5.35 -6.66 -5.83
C PHE A 108 -6.73 -6.52 -5.17
N GLN A 109 -6.79 -6.13 -3.90
CA GLN A 109 -8.05 -5.79 -3.22
C GLN A 109 -8.82 -4.68 -3.96
N GLY A 110 -8.10 -3.68 -4.50
CA GLY A 110 -8.70 -2.66 -5.35
C GLY A 110 -9.22 -3.24 -6.66
N LEU A 111 -8.49 -4.18 -7.26
CA LEU A 111 -8.88 -4.80 -8.54
C LEU A 111 -10.11 -5.70 -8.41
N ASN A 112 -10.23 -6.46 -7.32
CA ASN A 112 -11.44 -7.22 -7.00
C ASN A 112 -12.66 -6.30 -6.89
N TYR A 113 -12.51 -5.13 -6.25
CA TYR A 113 -13.59 -4.15 -6.12
C TYR A 113 -14.08 -3.59 -7.47
N TYR A 114 -13.20 -3.46 -8.47
CA TYR A 114 -13.58 -2.91 -9.78
C TYR A 114 -14.10 -3.93 -10.79
N THR A 115 -13.96 -5.24 -10.52
CA THR A 115 -14.23 -6.29 -11.52
C THR A 115 -15.27 -7.32 -11.06
N ASP A 116 -15.48 -7.47 -9.75
CA ASP A 116 -16.28 -8.56 -9.15
C ASP A 116 -15.84 -9.97 -9.60
N ILE A 117 -14.56 -10.12 -9.95
CA ILE A 117 -13.95 -11.39 -10.38
C ILE A 117 -13.07 -11.92 -9.26
N SER A 118 -12.97 -13.24 -9.13
CA SER A 118 -12.05 -13.87 -8.20
C SER A 118 -10.61 -13.75 -8.71
N LEU A 119 -9.81 -12.91 -8.07
CA LEU A 119 -8.38 -12.74 -8.39
C LEU A 119 -7.51 -13.48 -7.37
N ILE A 120 -6.55 -14.25 -7.87
CA ILE A 120 -5.57 -14.95 -7.03
C ILE A 120 -4.17 -14.44 -7.41
N TYR A 121 -3.47 -13.94 -6.42
CA TYR A 121 -2.08 -13.54 -6.60
C TYR A 121 -1.16 -14.76 -6.68
N PHE A 122 -0.31 -14.79 -7.70
CA PHE A 122 0.84 -15.68 -7.78
C PHE A 122 2.10 -14.87 -8.00
N ASN A 123 3.09 -15.05 -7.11
CA ASN A 123 4.39 -14.43 -7.32
C ASN A 123 5.06 -15.03 -8.57
N PRO A 124 5.60 -14.23 -9.51
CA PRO A 124 6.32 -14.73 -10.68
C PRO A 124 7.43 -15.74 -10.34
N ALA A 125 8.15 -15.53 -9.22
CA ALA A 125 9.17 -16.46 -8.76
C ALA A 125 8.58 -17.81 -8.31
N THR A 126 7.36 -17.82 -7.79
CA THR A 126 6.63 -19.04 -7.45
C THR A 126 6.14 -19.74 -8.72
N ILE A 127 5.60 -19.00 -9.69
CA ILE A 127 5.20 -19.55 -10.98
C ILE A 127 6.39 -20.24 -11.65
N ARG A 128 7.55 -19.57 -11.74
CA ARG A 128 8.77 -20.15 -12.34
C ARG A 128 9.18 -21.46 -11.66
N LYS A 129 9.18 -21.51 -10.33
CA LYS A 129 9.44 -22.75 -9.59
C LYS A 129 8.44 -23.86 -9.91
N LEU A 130 7.16 -23.52 -10.07
CA LEU A 130 6.10 -24.48 -10.38
C LEU A 130 6.19 -24.99 -11.83
N LEU A 131 6.58 -24.12 -12.77
CA LEU A 131 6.88 -24.49 -14.16
C LEU A 131 8.04 -25.49 -14.20
N ASP A 132 9.16 -25.16 -13.54
CA ASP A 132 10.36 -26.01 -13.46
C ASP A 132 10.05 -27.40 -12.86
N GLN A 133 9.13 -27.45 -11.89
CA GLN A 133 8.70 -28.68 -11.22
C GLN A 133 7.60 -29.45 -11.94
N ASN A 134 7.12 -28.96 -13.09
CA ASN A 134 5.96 -29.48 -13.80
C ASN A 134 4.67 -29.58 -12.96
N ASN A 135 4.52 -28.70 -11.96
CA ASN A 135 3.39 -28.72 -11.02
C ASN A 135 2.45 -27.52 -11.19
N LEU A 136 2.71 -26.61 -12.13
CA LEU A 136 1.88 -25.43 -12.30
C LEU A 136 0.42 -25.76 -12.63
N SER A 137 0.18 -26.69 -13.56
CA SER A 137 -1.18 -27.09 -13.94
C SER A 137 -1.96 -27.63 -12.75
N TRP A 138 -1.34 -28.49 -11.93
CA TRP A 138 -1.96 -28.99 -10.70
C TRP A 138 -2.30 -27.85 -9.72
N ALA A 139 -1.37 -26.91 -9.51
CA ALA A 139 -1.61 -25.79 -8.61
C ALA A 139 -2.79 -24.94 -9.12
N PHE A 140 -2.82 -24.62 -10.41
CA PHE A 140 -3.91 -23.88 -11.03
C PHE A 140 -5.25 -24.59 -10.91
N GLU A 141 -5.30 -25.91 -11.09
CA GLU A 141 -6.51 -26.70 -10.84
C GLU A 141 -6.99 -26.62 -9.38
N GLN A 142 -6.08 -26.71 -8.40
CA GLN A 142 -6.45 -26.60 -6.98
C GLN A 142 -7.05 -25.23 -6.62
N PHE A 143 -6.59 -24.19 -7.29
CA PHE A 143 -7.08 -22.82 -7.09
C PHE A 143 -8.20 -22.43 -8.07
N GLY A 144 -8.60 -23.33 -8.97
CA GLY A 144 -9.64 -23.10 -9.97
C GLY A 144 -9.28 -22.03 -11.02
N VAL A 145 -8.00 -21.77 -11.25
CA VAL A 145 -7.53 -20.71 -12.18
C VAL A 145 -7.97 -21.06 -13.61
N THR A 146 -8.69 -20.15 -14.26
CA THR A 146 -9.17 -20.29 -15.64
C THR A 146 -8.52 -19.31 -16.62
N LYS A 147 -7.95 -18.21 -16.12
CA LYS A 147 -7.26 -17.17 -16.89
C LYS A 147 -6.03 -16.62 -16.16
N ILE A 148 -5.13 -15.99 -16.91
CA ILE A 148 -3.96 -15.27 -16.37
C ILE A 148 -3.88 -13.84 -16.96
N ILE A 149 -3.28 -12.90 -16.23
CA ILE A 149 -3.03 -11.51 -16.67
C ILE A 149 -1.86 -10.90 -15.87
N GLY A 150 -1.12 -9.97 -16.47
CA GLY A 150 -0.07 -9.18 -15.81
C GLY A 150 1.33 -9.78 -15.77
N PHE A 151 1.49 -11.05 -16.17
CA PHE A 151 2.81 -11.69 -16.21
C PHE A 151 3.65 -11.23 -17.41
N ASP A 152 4.98 -11.24 -17.28
CA ASP A 152 5.88 -10.94 -18.38
C ASP A 152 5.64 -11.85 -19.60
N ASP A 153 5.75 -11.32 -20.82
CA ASP A 153 5.43 -12.02 -22.08
C ASP A 153 6.03 -13.44 -22.15
N ASN A 154 7.31 -13.59 -21.77
CA ASN A 154 8.01 -14.87 -21.78
C ASN A 154 7.38 -15.86 -20.79
N LEU A 155 7.04 -15.39 -19.59
CA LEU A 155 6.39 -16.21 -18.56
C LEU A 155 4.96 -16.56 -18.97
N THR A 156 4.22 -15.62 -19.56
CA THR A 156 2.87 -15.84 -20.10
C THR A 156 2.87 -16.94 -21.14
N GLU A 157 3.77 -16.89 -22.13
CA GLU A 157 3.89 -17.94 -23.15
C GLU A 157 4.18 -19.32 -22.53
N GLU A 158 5.06 -19.36 -21.53
CA GLU A 158 5.42 -20.60 -20.86
C GLU A 158 4.27 -21.19 -20.04
N ILE A 159 3.52 -20.34 -19.32
CA ILE A 159 2.30 -20.73 -18.60
C ILE A 159 1.28 -21.30 -19.59
N VAL A 160 0.97 -20.58 -20.67
CA VAL A 160 -0.02 -20.98 -21.67
C VAL A 160 0.37 -22.32 -22.30
N ARG A 161 1.65 -22.49 -22.67
CA ARG A 161 2.17 -23.72 -23.28
C ARG A 161 2.01 -24.94 -22.37
N GLN A 162 2.25 -24.79 -21.06
CA GLN A 162 2.24 -25.91 -20.13
C GLN A 162 0.85 -26.22 -19.56
N THR A 163 0.03 -25.19 -19.34
CA THR A 163 -1.26 -25.31 -18.64
C THR A 163 -2.45 -25.28 -19.59
N GLY A 164 -2.30 -24.73 -20.80
CA GLY A 164 -3.40 -24.47 -21.72
C GLY A 164 -4.35 -23.34 -21.30
N ILE A 165 -4.04 -22.63 -20.21
CA ILE A 165 -4.83 -21.50 -19.72
C ILE A 165 -4.72 -20.33 -20.70
N LYS A 166 -5.84 -19.60 -20.87
CA LYS A 166 -5.92 -18.44 -21.76
C LYS A 166 -5.37 -17.18 -21.08
N SER A 167 -4.46 -16.48 -21.76
CA SER A 167 -4.06 -15.09 -21.44
C SER A 167 -5.17 -14.09 -21.81
N LEU A 168 -5.36 -13.06 -20.97
CA LEU A 168 -6.28 -11.95 -21.23
C LEU A 168 -5.63 -10.77 -21.98
N GLU A 169 -4.30 -10.78 -22.09
CA GLU A 169 -3.47 -9.89 -22.91
C GLU A 169 -3.21 -10.50 -24.29
#